data_AF-A0A4U7APV2-F1
#
_entry.id   AF-A0A4U7APV2-F1
#
_cell.length_a   1.000
_cell.length_b   1.000
_cell.length_c   1.000
_cell.angle_alpha   90.00
_cell.angle_beta   90.00
_cell.angle_gamma   90.00
#
_symmetry.space_group_name_H-M   'P 1'
#
loop_
_entity.id
_entity.type
_entity.pdbx_description
1 polymer ?
#
loop_
_entity_poly.entity_id
_entity_poly.type
_entity_poly.pdbx_seq_one_letter_code
_entity_poly.pdbx_strand_id
1 'polypeptide(L)'
;MPRIMAPPPSGEFSVALLKPFNGKPTHTIHITGEPNRPATILSSHDAGSGNKTEKTGQMSADDVQELMRLTSQLRGLPSDASKDIYGANVRLELHTFEINWTNAEDDPSGDVNSLGDESKQTFKDVADSIDAAARTFAKQDNPV
;
A
#
# COMPACT_ATOMS: atom_id res chain seq x y z
N MET A 1 -4.64 9.49 32.27
CA MET A 1 -4.05 9.63 30.92
C MET A 1 -5.18 9.48 29.93
N PRO A 2 -5.45 10.47 29.05
CA PRO A 2 -6.47 10.29 28.03
C PRO A 2 -5.96 9.23 27.06
N ARG A 3 -6.64 8.08 27.02
CA ARG A 3 -6.46 7.11 25.95
C ARG A 3 -6.85 7.85 24.67
N ILE A 4 -5.89 8.06 23.78
CA ILE A 4 -6.16 8.47 22.40
C ILE A 4 -7.18 7.46 21.91
N MET A 5 -8.42 7.90 21.77
CA MET A 5 -9.47 7.10 21.16
C MET A 5 -8.92 6.77 19.78
N ALA A 6 -8.70 5.48 19.51
CA ALA A 6 -8.61 5.04 18.12
C ALA A 6 -9.80 5.69 17.39
N PRO A 7 -9.60 6.27 16.20
CA PRO A 7 -10.72 6.74 15.40
C PRO A 7 -11.78 5.62 15.39
N PRO A 8 -13.08 5.95 15.37
CA PRO A 8 -14.10 4.92 15.20
C PRO A 8 -13.68 4.03 14.02
N PRO A 9 -14.04 2.74 13.99
CA PRO A 9 -13.91 1.97 12.76
C PRO A 9 -14.89 2.57 11.75
N SER A 10 -14.55 3.74 11.22
CA SER A 10 -15.01 4.19 9.91
C SER A 10 -14.69 3.01 9.02
N GLY A 11 -15.67 2.51 8.28
CA GLY A 11 -15.50 1.36 7.39
C GLY A 11 -14.53 1.64 6.23
N GLU A 12 -13.58 2.54 6.43
CA GLU A 12 -12.55 3.00 5.52
C GLU A 12 -11.49 1.91 5.37
N PHE A 13 -10.98 1.79 4.14
CA PHE A 13 -9.78 1.04 3.87
C PHE A 13 -8.60 1.98 3.68
N SER A 14 -7.41 1.46 3.92
CA SER A 14 -6.14 2.10 3.64
C SER A 14 -5.21 1.12 2.94
N VAL A 15 -4.59 1.56 1.85
CA VAL A 15 -3.55 0.84 1.12
C VAL A 15 -2.34 1.76 1.04
N ALA A 16 -1.22 1.35 1.62
CA ALA A 16 0.01 2.12 1.61
C ALA A 16 1.14 1.34 0.95
N LEU A 17 1.81 1.96 -0.03
CA LEU A 17 2.97 1.42 -0.72
C LEU A 17 4.17 2.36 -0.50
N LEU A 18 5.27 1.81 0.01
CA LEU A 18 6.49 2.54 0.31
C LEU A 18 7.70 1.93 -0.42
N LYS A 19 8.57 2.79 -0.96
CA LYS A 19 9.84 2.40 -1.60
C LYS A 19 10.98 3.28 -1.06
N PRO A 20 12.16 2.72 -0.73
CA PRO A 20 12.50 1.30 -0.70
C PRO A 20 11.82 0.52 0.44
N PHE A 21 11.95 -0.82 0.44
CA PHE A 21 11.43 -1.69 1.52
C PHE A 21 12.06 -1.36 2.88
N ASN A 22 13.38 -1.18 2.90
CA ASN A 22 14.16 -0.81 4.08
C ASN A 22 14.80 0.57 3.92
N GLY A 23 14.76 1.38 4.99
CA GLY A 23 15.37 2.72 5.03
C GLY A 23 14.36 3.85 4.89
N LYS A 24 14.84 5.07 4.60
CA LYS A 24 13.97 6.24 4.43
C LYS A 24 13.17 6.09 3.13
N PRO A 25 11.82 6.06 3.17
CA PRO A 25 11.01 5.97 1.97
C PRO A 25 11.16 7.26 1.14
N THR A 26 11.48 7.08 -0.13
CA THR A 26 11.60 8.15 -1.14
C THR A 26 10.36 8.24 -2.02
N HIS A 27 9.58 7.16 -2.11
CA HIS A 27 8.32 7.15 -2.81
C HIS A 27 7.28 6.48 -1.93
N THR A 28 6.20 7.20 -1.64
CA THR A 28 5.08 6.68 -0.88
C THR A 28 3.78 6.92 -1.63
N ILE A 29 2.88 5.96 -1.56
CA ILE A 29 1.54 6.04 -2.10
C ILE A 29 0.60 5.62 -0.98
N HIS A 30 -0.39 6.45 -0.70
CA HIS A 30 -1.44 6.16 0.26
C HIS A 30 -2.78 6.29 -0.46
N ILE A 31 -3.59 5.23 -0.42
CA ILE A 31 -4.93 5.19 -0.96
C ILE A 31 -5.87 4.98 0.21
N THR A 32 -6.76 5.94 0.46
CA THR A 32 -7.74 5.86 1.54
C THR A 32 -9.14 6.12 0.98
N GLY A 33 -10.11 5.34 1.43
CA GLY A 33 -11.47 5.49 0.95
C GLY A 33 -12.46 4.62 1.68
N GLU A 34 -13.73 4.72 1.27
CA GLU A 34 -14.83 3.92 1.81
C GLU A 34 -15.33 2.92 0.75
N PRO A 35 -15.91 1.78 1.17
CA PRO A 35 -16.55 0.82 0.28
C PRO A 35 -17.62 1.49 -0.59
N ASN A 36 -17.61 1.18 -1.88
CA ASN A 36 -18.55 1.72 -2.86
C ASN A 36 -18.53 3.26 -2.99
N ARG A 37 -17.43 3.90 -2.57
CA ARG A 37 -17.19 5.33 -2.77
C ARG A 37 -15.86 5.57 -3.48
N PRO A 38 -15.69 6.75 -4.09
CA PRO A 38 -14.39 7.18 -4.56
C PRO A 38 -13.36 7.18 -3.43
N ALA A 39 -12.12 6.81 -3.76
CA ALA A 39 -10.99 6.86 -2.83
C ALA A 39 -10.07 8.03 -3.17
N THR A 40 -9.39 8.54 -2.15
CA THR A 40 -8.34 9.55 -2.32
C THR A 40 -7.00 8.85 -2.45
N ILE A 41 -6.20 9.26 -3.43
CA ILE A 41 -4.83 8.78 -3.60
C ILE A 41 -3.89 9.94 -3.34
N LEU A 42 -2.95 9.74 -2.41
CA LEU A 42 -1.84 10.63 -2.14
C LEU A 42 -0.55 9.92 -2.55
N SER A 43 0.16 10.48 -3.52
CA SER A 43 1.51 10.06 -3.88
C SER A 43 2.51 11.10 -3.42
N SER A 44 3.55 10.69 -2.71
CA SER A 44 4.63 11.56 -2.26
C SER A 44 5.95 11.05 -2.81
N HIS A 45 6.79 11.97 -3.27
CA HIS A 45 8.14 11.70 -3.71
C HIS A 45 9.12 12.65 -3.02
N ASP A 46 10.08 12.08 -2.30
CA ASP A 46 11.17 12.77 -1.61
C ASP A 46 12.47 12.51 -2.39
N ALA A 47 12.96 13.54 -3.07
CA ALA A 47 14.17 13.46 -3.90
C ALA A 47 15.48 13.65 -3.11
N GLY A 48 15.44 13.64 -1.76
CA GLY A 48 16.65 13.61 -0.94
C GLY A 48 17.35 14.96 -0.71
N SER A 49 16.68 16.09 -0.91
CA SER A 49 17.28 17.44 -0.69
C SER A 49 16.27 18.47 -0.18
N GLY A 50 15.30 18.04 0.64
CA GLY A 50 14.21 18.90 1.14
C GLY A 50 13.09 19.17 0.12
N ASN A 51 13.28 18.76 -1.14
CA ASN A 51 12.26 18.80 -2.18
C ASN A 51 11.35 17.57 -2.05
N LYS A 52 10.24 17.75 -1.33
CA LYS A 52 9.13 16.81 -1.28
C LYS A 52 8.06 17.28 -2.26
N THR A 53 7.67 16.41 -3.18
CA THR A 53 6.52 16.65 -4.06
C THR A 53 5.41 15.73 -3.64
N GLU A 54 4.24 16.30 -3.38
CA GLU A 54 3.04 15.53 -3.10
C GLU A 54 2.02 15.77 -4.19
N LYS A 55 1.41 14.69 -4.64
CA LYS A 55 0.33 14.72 -5.60
C LYS A 55 -0.87 14.01 -5.01
N THR A 56 -2.04 14.59 -5.22
CA THR A 56 -3.31 14.05 -4.81
C THR A 56 -4.21 13.80 -6.01
N GLY A 57 -5.21 12.95 -5.81
CA GLY A 57 -6.18 12.59 -6.83
C GLY A 57 -7.30 11.75 -6.25
N GLN A 58 -8.27 11.44 -7.10
CA GLN A 58 -9.40 10.60 -6.75
C GLN A 58 -9.48 9.41 -7.70
N MET A 59 -9.77 8.26 -7.12
CA MET A 59 -10.06 6.99 -7.80
C MET A 59 -11.57 6.77 -7.77
N SER A 60 -12.16 6.29 -8.87
CA SER A 60 -13.60 6.02 -8.94
C SER A 60 -13.98 4.81 -8.06
N ALA A 61 -15.27 4.65 -7.75
CA ALA A 61 -15.73 3.49 -6.98
C ALA A 61 -15.48 2.15 -7.70
N ASP A 62 -15.56 2.13 -9.04
CA ASP A 62 -15.28 0.94 -9.85
C ASP A 62 -13.79 0.53 -9.76
N ASP A 63 -12.90 1.52 -9.88
CA ASP A 63 -11.45 1.29 -9.73
C ASP A 63 -11.08 0.84 -8.31
N VAL A 64 -11.77 1.35 -7.29
CA VAL A 64 -11.61 0.92 -5.90
C VAL A 64 -11.99 -0.55 -5.73
N GLN A 65 -13.08 -1.01 -6.35
CA GLN A 65 -13.47 -2.42 -6.30
C GLN A 65 -12.41 -3.32 -6.94
N GLU A 66 -11.83 -2.89 -8.06
CA GLU A 66 -10.73 -3.63 -8.69
C GLU A 66 -9.47 -3.64 -7.81
N LEU A 67 -9.13 -2.52 -7.18
CA LEU A 67 -8.02 -2.45 -6.22
C LEU A 67 -8.22 -3.45 -5.07
N MET A 68 -9.43 -3.55 -4.51
CA MET A 68 -9.75 -4.52 -3.46
C MET A 68 -9.63 -5.96 -3.95
N ARG A 69 -10.05 -6.24 -5.19
CA ARG A 69 -9.89 -7.55 -5.83
C ARG A 69 -8.41 -7.93 -6.05
N LEU A 70 -7.56 -6.95 -6.33
CA LEU A 70 -6.11 -7.17 -6.48
C LEU A 70 -5.44 -7.39 -5.13
N THR A 71 -5.71 -6.55 -4.14
CA THR A 71 -5.07 -6.64 -2.81
C THR A 71 -5.48 -7.91 -2.07
N SER A 72 -6.70 -8.41 -2.24
CA SER A 72 -7.16 -9.66 -1.64
C SER A 72 -6.39 -10.90 -2.10
N GLN A 73 -5.72 -10.87 -3.26
CA GLN A 73 -4.85 -11.94 -3.73
C GLN A 73 -3.58 -12.09 -2.88
N LEU A 74 -3.20 -11.05 -2.15
CA LEU A 74 -2.04 -11.08 -1.25
C LEU A 74 -2.37 -11.72 0.10
N ARG A 75 -3.64 -12.07 0.33
CA ARG A 75 -4.07 -12.73 1.55
C ARG A 75 -3.34 -14.05 1.76
N GLY A 76 -2.68 -14.18 2.90
CA GLY A 76 -2.00 -15.42 3.28
C GLY A 76 -0.65 -15.63 2.60
N LEU A 77 -0.18 -14.64 1.81
CA LEU A 77 1.22 -14.61 1.40
C LEU A 77 2.11 -14.28 2.61
N PRO A 78 3.34 -14.82 2.65
CA PRO A 78 4.19 -14.66 3.83
C PRO A 78 4.70 -13.22 4.00
N SER A 79 5.15 -12.90 5.20
CA SER A 79 5.71 -11.58 5.56
C SER A 79 7.06 -11.74 6.26
N ASP A 80 7.94 -10.75 6.13
CA ASP A 80 9.23 -10.74 6.85
C ASP A 80 9.58 -9.29 7.22
N ALA A 81 9.84 -9.02 8.50
CA ALA A 81 10.10 -7.66 8.99
C ALA A 81 11.35 -7.01 8.37
N SER A 82 12.34 -7.81 8.03
CA SER A 82 13.71 -7.35 7.75
C SER A 82 14.13 -7.60 6.31
N LYS A 83 13.50 -8.55 5.62
CA LYS A 83 13.88 -8.97 4.27
C LYS A 83 12.76 -8.73 3.28
N ASP A 84 13.13 -8.15 2.15
CA ASP A 84 12.30 -8.14 0.96
C ASP A 84 12.31 -9.53 0.30
N ILE A 85 11.49 -10.44 0.82
CA ILE A 85 11.36 -11.82 0.32
C ILE A 85 10.81 -11.88 -1.11
N TYR A 86 10.15 -10.81 -1.57
CA TYR A 86 9.54 -10.68 -2.89
C TYR A 86 10.50 -10.10 -3.93
N GLY A 87 11.60 -9.46 -3.52
CA GLY A 87 12.59 -8.86 -4.41
C GLY A 87 12.09 -7.64 -5.18
N ALA A 88 10.99 -7.02 -4.74
CA ALA A 88 10.36 -5.88 -5.40
C ALA A 88 10.85 -4.52 -4.87
N ASN A 89 11.62 -4.52 -3.78
CA ASN A 89 12.06 -3.36 -3.01
C ASN A 89 10.90 -2.43 -2.59
N VAL A 90 9.78 -3.04 -2.23
CA VAL A 90 8.52 -2.37 -1.89
C VAL A 90 8.00 -2.91 -0.58
N ARG A 91 7.64 -2.01 0.33
CA ARG A 91 6.82 -2.32 1.50
C ARG A 91 5.36 -1.99 1.19
N LEU A 92 4.48 -2.95 1.42
CA LEU A 92 3.05 -2.85 1.17
C LEU A 92 2.30 -3.09 2.49
N GLU A 93 1.37 -2.20 2.79
CA GLU A 93 0.53 -2.24 3.99
C GLU A 93 -0.93 -2.14 3.55
N LEU A 94 -1.73 -3.13 3.91
CA LEU A 94 -3.11 -3.30 3.50
C LEU A 94 -3.96 -3.35 4.76
N HIS A 95 -4.77 -2.32 4.94
CA HIS A 95 -5.80 -2.26 5.96
C HIS A 95 -7.13 -2.14 5.25
N THR A 96 -7.64 -3.27 4.76
CA THR A 96 -8.92 -3.34 4.05
C THR A 96 -9.97 -4.02 4.91
N PHE A 97 -11.22 -4.01 4.44
CA PHE A 97 -12.30 -4.74 5.11
C PHE A 97 -12.18 -6.26 4.99
N GLU A 98 -11.42 -6.78 4.01
CA GLU A 98 -11.22 -8.24 3.83
C GLU A 98 -9.95 -8.75 4.48
N ILE A 99 -8.89 -7.95 4.40
CA ILE A 99 -7.54 -8.30 4.85
C ILE A 99 -6.87 -7.16 5.59
N ASN A 100 -6.18 -7.54 6.67
CA ASN A 100 -5.19 -6.73 7.33
C ASN A 100 -3.85 -7.45 7.16
N TRP A 101 -2.95 -6.91 6.35
CA TRP A 101 -1.73 -7.59 5.95
C TRP A 101 -0.64 -6.59 5.59
N THR A 102 0.60 -6.91 5.94
CA THR A 102 1.78 -6.21 5.44
C THR A 102 2.88 -7.21 5.13
N ASN A 103 3.71 -6.90 4.13
CA ASN A 103 4.88 -7.74 3.85
C ASN A 103 6.06 -7.50 4.80
N ALA A 104 5.93 -6.55 5.74
CA ALA A 104 6.94 -6.17 6.72
C ALA A 104 6.43 -6.38 8.17
N GLU A 105 5.74 -7.49 8.44
CA GLU A 105 5.29 -7.84 9.80
C GLU A 105 6.46 -8.29 10.67
N ASP A 106 6.44 -7.86 11.95
CA ASP A 106 7.43 -8.22 12.98
C ASP A 106 7.34 -9.70 13.37
N ASP A 107 6.13 -10.29 13.30
CA ASP A 107 5.87 -11.71 13.49
C ASP A 107 5.64 -12.37 12.12
N PRO A 108 6.68 -12.94 11.49
CA PRO A 108 6.61 -13.43 10.12
C PRO A 108 5.58 -14.57 10.03
N SER A 109 4.54 -14.36 9.23
CA SER A 109 3.54 -15.39 8.94
C SER A 109 3.95 -16.19 7.70
N GLY A 110 3.76 -17.52 7.73
CA GLY A 110 3.98 -18.40 6.57
C GLY A 110 5.41 -18.93 6.36
N ASP A 111 5.54 -19.92 5.47
CA ASP A 111 6.83 -20.54 5.12
C ASP A 111 7.52 -19.75 4.00
N VAL A 112 8.42 -18.84 4.39
CA VAL A 112 9.22 -18.03 3.46
C VAL A 112 10.15 -18.85 2.56
N ASN A 113 10.49 -20.09 2.92
CA ASN A 113 11.35 -20.96 2.10
C ASN A 113 10.58 -21.60 0.94
N SER A 114 9.25 -21.60 1.00
CA SER A 114 8.36 -22.17 -0.02
C SER A 114 7.75 -21.10 -0.94
N LEU A 115 8.27 -19.87 -0.91
CA LEU A 115 7.79 -18.77 -1.74
C LEU A 115 8.12 -19.02 -3.21
N GLY A 116 7.15 -19.57 -3.94
CA GLY A 116 7.26 -19.82 -5.38
C GLY A 116 7.29 -18.54 -6.21
N ASP A 117 7.75 -18.65 -7.45
CA ASP A 117 7.83 -17.54 -8.41
C ASP A 117 6.44 -16.93 -8.70
N GLU A 118 5.39 -17.75 -8.65
CA GLU A 118 4.00 -17.31 -8.79
C GLU A 118 3.60 -16.30 -7.70
N SER A 119 3.91 -16.57 -6.42
CA SER A 119 3.61 -15.64 -5.33
C SER A 119 4.38 -14.33 -5.44
N LYS A 120 5.65 -14.40 -5.90
CA LYS A 120 6.46 -13.20 -6.16
C LYS A 120 5.90 -12.38 -7.31
N GLN A 121 5.48 -13.04 -8.37
CA GLN A 121 4.85 -12.38 -9.51
C GLN A 121 3.54 -11.72 -9.11
N THR A 122 2.66 -12.42 -8.38
CA THR A 122 1.41 -11.84 -7.85
C THR A 122 1.68 -10.62 -6.98
N PHE A 123 2.63 -10.69 -6.04
CA PHE A 123 3.01 -9.53 -5.22
C PHE A 123 3.47 -8.36 -6.09
N LYS A 124 4.34 -8.63 -7.07
CA LYS A 124 4.86 -7.63 -7.99
C LYS A 124 3.74 -6.99 -8.82
N ASP A 125 2.83 -7.77 -9.37
CA ASP A 125 1.74 -7.28 -10.20
C ASP A 125 0.78 -6.39 -9.41
N VAL A 126 0.49 -6.74 -8.16
CA VAL A 126 -0.34 -5.90 -7.27
C VAL A 126 0.39 -4.60 -6.91
N ALA A 127 1.66 -4.68 -6.52
CA ALA A 127 2.46 -3.49 -6.19
C ALA A 127 2.63 -2.54 -7.39
N ASP A 128 2.89 -3.08 -8.58
CA ASP A 128 3.01 -2.30 -9.81
C ASP A 128 1.66 -1.68 -10.22
N SER A 129 0.55 -2.39 -9.99
CA SER A 129 -0.80 -1.86 -10.23
C SER A 129 -1.15 -0.68 -9.32
N ILE A 130 -0.78 -0.75 -8.03
CA ILE A 130 -0.94 0.37 -7.08
C ILE A 130 -0.09 1.58 -7.52
N ASP A 131 1.15 1.35 -7.93
CA ASP A 131 2.04 2.40 -8.45
C ASP A 131 1.48 3.05 -9.72
N ALA A 132 0.98 2.23 -10.65
CA ALA A 132 0.34 2.70 -11.87
C ALA A 132 -0.94 3.50 -11.58
N ALA A 133 -1.76 3.07 -10.61
CA ALA A 133 -2.93 3.81 -10.17
C ALA A 133 -2.55 5.20 -9.64
N ALA A 134 -1.52 5.28 -8.79
CA ALA A 134 -1.04 6.57 -8.28
C ALA A 134 -0.60 7.50 -9.42
N ARG A 135 0.18 7.00 -10.39
CA ARG A 135 0.58 7.81 -11.57
C ARG A 135 -0.61 8.25 -12.43
N THR A 136 -1.65 7.43 -12.48
CA THR A 136 -2.84 7.68 -13.29
C THR A 136 -3.78 8.68 -12.65
N PHE A 137 -3.96 8.64 -11.34
CA PHE A 137 -4.98 9.44 -10.65
C PHE A 137 -4.39 10.60 -9.84
N ALA A 138 -3.23 10.45 -9.20
CA ALA A 138 -2.59 11.50 -8.42
C ALA A 138 -1.87 12.51 -9.32
N LYS A 139 -2.66 13.30 -10.06
CA LYS A 139 -2.17 14.31 -11.01
C LYS A 139 -2.15 15.72 -10.46
N GLN A 140 -2.93 16.00 -9.41
CA GLN A 140 -3.03 17.34 -8.84
C GLN A 140 -1.90 17.55 -7.85
N ASP A 141 -1.19 18.66 -7.93
CA ASP A 141 -0.23 19.01 -6.89
C ASP A 141 -0.98 19.25 -5.58
N ASN A 142 -0.55 18.55 -4.52
CA ASN A 142 -1.06 18.79 -3.17
C ASN A 142 -0.22 19.91 -2.57
N PRO A 143 -0.78 21.09 -2.25
CA PRO A 143 -0.02 22.13 -1.58
C PRO A 143 0.37 21.62 -0.18
N VAL A 144 1.66 21.32 -0.02
CA VAL A 144 2.29 20.87 1.24
C VAL A 144 2.60 22.05 2.14
#